data_AF-X1K7F4-F1
#
_entry.id   AF-X1K7F4-F1
#
_cell.length_a   1.000
_cell.length_b   1.000
_cell.length_c   1.000
_cell.angle_alpha   90.00
_cell.angle_beta   90.00
_cell.angle_gamma   90.00
#
_symmetry.space_group_name_H-M   'P 1'
#
loop_
_entity.id
_entity.type
_entity.pdbx_description
1 polymer ?
#
loop_
_entity_poly.entity_id
_entity_poly.type
_entity_poly.pdbx_seq_one_letter_code
_entity_poly.pdbx_strand_id
1 'polypeptide(L)'
;MGARSAQEIWEAALGELQIQVNKPNYRTWLEKTVGLSYQDNQFIIGTPNPFVAEYLDKNQRSLIEKTLIGLTHRDVKVLFSVDARHQNSPSSYRGREESLPMFNPKYTFDSFIVGNCNRLAHAAALGIAENPGHSYNPLFIYGGVGLGKTHLLQAIGHMAQASHIQVICV
;
A
#
# COMPACT_ATOMS: atom_id res chain seq x y z
N MET A 1 -5.93 38.72 10.71
CA MET A 1 -5.33 37.46 11.19
C MET A 1 -5.72 36.38 10.21
N GLY A 2 -4.80 35.98 9.33
CA GLY A 2 -5.08 34.97 8.30
C GLY A 2 -5.40 33.63 8.96
N ALA A 3 -6.50 33.00 8.56
CA ALA A 3 -6.80 31.64 8.99
C ALA A 3 -5.63 30.74 8.56
N ARG A 4 -4.91 30.15 9.51
CA ARG A 4 -3.89 29.14 9.19
C ARG A 4 -4.60 28.03 8.42
N SER A 5 -4.10 27.76 7.23
CA SER A 5 -4.61 26.67 6.40
C SER A 5 -4.38 25.32 7.09
N ALA A 6 -5.20 24.32 6.79
CA ALA A 6 -5.01 22.98 7.32
C ALA A 6 -3.61 22.43 7.02
N GLN A 7 -3.03 22.82 5.87
CA GLN A 7 -1.68 22.45 5.49
C GLN A 7 -0.62 23.05 6.45
N GLU A 8 -0.69 24.35 6.75
CA GLU A 8 0.25 25.00 7.69
C GLU A 8 0.14 24.43 9.11
N ILE A 9 -1.08 24.11 9.56
CA ILE A 9 -1.29 23.48 10.87
C ILE A 9 -0.65 22.08 10.89
N TRP A 10 -0.80 21.31 9.81
CA TRP A 10 -0.21 19.98 9.71
C TRP A 10 1.31 20.03 9.62
N GLU A 11 1.89 20.98 8.89
CA GLU A 11 3.35 21.16 8.82
C GLU A 11 3.95 21.49 10.19
N ALA A 12 3.27 22.33 10.99
CA ALA A 12 3.67 22.57 12.38
C ALA A 12 3.56 21.30 13.24
N ALA A 13 2.47 20.53 13.09
CA ALA A 13 2.28 19.28 13.81
C ALA A 13 3.35 18.24 13.45
N LEU A 14 3.73 18.13 12.17
CA LEU A 14 4.81 17.24 11.73
C LEU A 14 6.15 17.58 12.38
N GLY A 15 6.46 18.88 12.54
CA GLY A 15 7.66 19.33 13.25
C GLY A 15 7.70 18.86 14.71
N GLU A 16 6.56 18.95 15.44
CA GLU A 16 6.48 18.44 16.81
C GLU A 16 6.53 16.91 16.88
N LEU A 17 5.84 16.22 15.96
CA LEU A 17 5.82 14.77 15.89
C LEU A 17 7.19 14.19 15.56
N GLN A 18 8.02 14.90 14.77
CA GLN A 18 9.38 14.49 14.44
C GLN A 18 10.28 14.39 15.68
N ILE A 19 10.01 15.18 16.73
CA ILE A 19 10.76 15.16 17.98
C ILE A 19 10.28 14.03 18.89
N GLN A 20 8.99 13.70 18.84
CA GLN A 20 8.37 12.69 19.71
C GLN A 20 8.47 11.27 19.15
N VAL A 21 8.66 11.12 17.84
CA VAL A 21 8.70 9.84 17.13
C VAL A 21 10.11 9.56 16.62
N ASN A 22 10.57 8.30 16.72
CA ASN A 22 11.87 7.93 16.19
C ASN A 22 11.97 8.16 14.67
N LYS A 23 13.19 8.42 14.19
CA LYS A 23 13.47 8.80 12.79
C LYS A 23 12.96 7.78 11.74
N PRO A 24 13.11 6.45 11.92
CA PRO A 24 12.56 5.47 10.98
C PRO A 24 11.03 5.48 10.90
N ASN A 25 10.34 5.59 12.04
CA ASN A 25 8.88 5.58 12.09
C ASN A 25 8.29 6.86 11.49
N TYR A 26 8.90 8.02 11.79
CA TYR A 26 8.52 9.29 11.17
C TYR A 26 8.64 9.25 9.65
N ARG A 27 9.80 8.80 9.14
CA ARG A 27 10.06 8.70 7.69
C ARG A 27 9.08 7.78 6.97
N THR A 28 8.68 6.68 7.62
CA THR A 28 7.81 5.67 7.00
C THR A 28 6.35 6.09 6.97
N TRP A 29 5.85 6.68 8.07
CA TRP A 29 4.41 6.85 8.26
C TRP A 29 3.93 8.30 8.26
N LEU A 30 4.79 9.28 8.58
CA LEU A 30 4.38 10.68 8.78
C LEU A 30 4.94 11.62 7.71
N GLU A 31 6.16 11.40 7.22
CA GLU A 31 6.88 12.30 6.31
C GLU A 31 6.10 12.69 5.04
N LYS A 32 5.30 11.76 4.50
CA LYS A 32 4.53 11.95 3.25
C LYS A 32 3.05 12.23 3.48
N THR A 33 2.68 12.65 4.69
CA THR A 33 1.29 12.99 5.02
C THR A 33 1.06 14.49 4.87
N VAL A 34 -0.17 14.87 4.55
CA VAL A 34 -0.54 16.27 4.31
C VAL A 34 -1.84 16.63 5.02
N GLY A 35 -1.98 17.87 5.48
CA GLY A 35 -3.27 18.37 5.98
C GLY A 35 -4.18 18.72 4.80
N LEU A 36 -5.29 18.01 4.63
CA LEU A 36 -6.23 18.26 3.53
C LEU A 36 -7.25 19.33 3.90
N SER A 37 -7.90 19.19 5.06
CA SER A 37 -8.92 20.14 5.50
C SER A 37 -9.09 20.11 7.00
N TYR A 38 -9.53 21.24 7.55
CA TYR A 38 -9.88 21.38 8.96
C TYR A 38 -11.18 22.17 9.07
N GLN A 39 -12.29 21.49 9.39
CA GLN A 39 -13.64 22.06 9.54
C GLN A 39 -14.40 21.27 10.61
N ASP A 40 -15.30 21.92 11.37
CA ASP A 40 -16.18 21.27 12.35
C ASP A 40 -15.46 20.38 13.39
N ASN A 41 -14.33 20.84 13.94
CA ASN A 41 -13.44 20.05 14.82
C ASN A 41 -12.93 18.74 14.20
N GLN A 42 -13.02 18.57 12.88
CA GLN A 42 -12.51 17.42 12.16
C GLN A 42 -11.31 17.83 11.31
N PHE A 43 -10.20 17.13 11.51
CA PHE A 43 -8.98 17.32 10.75
C PHE A 43 -8.74 16.12 9.85
N ILE A 44 -8.72 16.37 8.54
CA ILE A 44 -8.50 15.33 7.53
C ILE A 44 -7.03 15.34 7.13
N ILE A 45 -6.37 14.22 7.38
CA ILE A 45 -4.98 13.97 7.00
C ILE A 45 -4.96 13.11 5.75
N GLY A 46 -4.32 13.63 4.71
CA GLY A 46 -3.98 12.93 3.48
C GLY A 46 -2.83 11.98 3.70
N THR A 47 -3.02 10.70 3.41
CA THR A 47 -1.98 9.67 3.44
C THR A 47 -1.64 9.19 2.03
N PRO A 48 -0.43 8.66 1.79
CA PRO A 48 -0.03 8.22 0.46
C PRO A 48 -0.70 6.91 0.02
N ASN A 49 -1.19 6.09 0.96
CA ASN A 49 -1.88 4.84 0.66
C ASN A 49 -2.74 4.39 1.87
N PRO A 50 -3.68 3.44 1.67
CA PRO A 50 -4.57 2.95 2.74
C PRO A 50 -3.83 2.33 3.93
N PHE A 51 -2.69 1.66 3.72
CA PHE A 51 -1.93 1.03 4.80
C PHE A 51 -1.37 2.07 5.78
N VAL A 52 -0.93 3.22 5.26
CA VAL A 52 -0.48 4.33 6.11
C VAL A 52 -1.65 4.91 6.90
N ALA A 53 -2.83 5.07 6.30
CA ALA A 53 -4.02 5.52 7.02
C ALA A 53 -4.38 4.57 8.17
N GLU A 54 -4.42 3.26 7.91
CA GLU A 54 -4.76 2.26 8.92
C GLU A 54 -3.71 2.20 10.03
N TYR A 55 -2.42 2.27 9.70
CA TYR A 55 -1.36 2.27 10.70
C TYR A 55 -1.43 3.49 11.62
N LEU A 56 -1.62 4.68 11.04
CA LEU A 56 -1.71 5.93 11.81
C LEU A 56 -2.94 5.92 12.71
N ASP A 57 -4.09 5.46 12.21
CA ASP A 57 -5.32 5.37 12.99
C ASP A 57 -5.19 4.41 14.19
N LYS A 58 -4.54 3.26 14.00
CA LYS A 58 -4.36 2.27 15.08
C LYS A 58 -3.28 2.62 16.10
N ASN A 59 -2.16 3.19 15.65
CA ASN A 59 -0.94 3.28 16.48
C ASN A 59 -0.59 4.71 16.92
N GLN A 60 -0.94 5.72 16.13
CA GLN A 60 -0.45 7.08 16.32
C GLN A 60 -1.57 8.12 16.46
N ARG A 61 -2.83 7.72 16.37
CA ARG A 61 -4.00 8.59 16.46
C ARG A 61 -3.99 9.45 17.72
N SER A 62 -3.83 8.85 18.89
CA SER A 62 -3.84 9.58 20.16
C SER A 62 -2.73 10.64 20.24
N LEU A 63 -1.56 10.33 19.67
CA LEU A 63 -0.44 11.27 19.63
C LEU A 63 -0.75 12.45 18.70
N ILE A 64 -1.27 12.16 17.50
CA ILE A 64 -1.64 13.17 16.52
C ILE A 64 -2.75 14.08 17.05
N GLU A 65 -3.80 13.51 17.64
CA GLU A 65 -4.89 14.28 18.26
C GLU A 65 -4.35 15.20 19.36
N LYS A 66 -3.48 14.69 20.25
CA LYS A 66 -2.87 15.49 21.32
C LYS A 66 -2.05 16.66 20.77
N THR A 67 -1.24 16.45 19.73
CA THR A 67 -0.46 17.51 19.08
C THR A 67 -1.37 18.55 18.42
N LEU A 68 -2.41 18.12 17.70
CA LEU A 68 -3.37 19.04 17.07
C LEU A 68 -4.19 19.83 18.08
N ILE A 69 -4.58 19.23 19.20
CA ILE A 69 -5.25 19.93 20.31
C ILE A 69 -4.31 20.99 20.90
N GLY A 70 -3.03 20.68 21.07
CA GLY A 70 -2.02 21.64 21.53
C GLY A 70 -1.87 22.85 20.61
N LEU A 71 -1.92 22.64 19.30
CA LEU A 71 -1.74 23.68 18.28
C LEU A 71 -3.01 24.49 17.99
N THR A 72 -4.19 23.87 18.06
CA THR A 72 -5.47 24.50 17.70
C THR A 72 -6.27 24.98 18.91
N HIS A 73 -5.88 24.56 20.12
CA HIS A 73 -6.60 24.80 21.38
C HIS A 73 -8.08 24.39 21.36
N ARG A 74 -8.43 23.42 20.50
CA ARG A 74 -9.76 22.85 20.36
C ARG A 74 -9.66 21.34 20.37
N ASP A 75 -10.75 20.67 20.74
CA ASP A 75 -10.85 19.23 20.59
C ASP A 75 -10.85 18.89 19.09
N VAL A 76 -9.99 17.99 18.64
CA VAL A 76 -9.86 17.68 17.21
C VAL A 76 -10.02 16.19 17.00
N LYS A 77 -11.02 15.81 16.21
CA LYS A 77 -11.19 14.45 15.72
C LYS A 77 -10.39 14.29 14.43
N VAL A 78 -9.47 13.32 14.44
CA VAL A 78 -8.65 13.04 13.27
C VAL A 78 -9.32 12.00 12.38
N LEU A 79 -9.30 12.26 11.07
CA LEU A 79 -9.71 11.35 10.01
C LEU A 79 -8.57 11.21 8.99
N PHE A 80 -8.41 10.01 8.45
CA PHE A 80 -7.42 9.73 7.42
C PHE A 80 -8.12 9.48 6.09
N SER A 81 -7.63 10.12 5.03
CA SER A 81 -8.06 9.89 3.66
C SER A 81 -6.85 9.70 2.78
N VAL A 82 -6.96 8.88 1.73
CA VAL A 82 -5.88 8.75 0.75
C VAL A 82 -5.83 10.03 -0.08
N ASP A 83 -4.68 10.71 -0.13
CA ASP A 83 -4.52 11.89 -0.99
C ASP A 83 -4.47 11.43 -2.46
N ALA A 84 -5.42 11.90 -3.26
CA ALA A 84 -5.49 11.63 -4.69
C ALA A 84 -4.24 12.09 -5.47
N ARG A 85 -3.51 13.08 -4.95
CA ARG A 85 -2.22 13.52 -5.52
C ARG A 85 -1.11 12.48 -5.36
N HIS A 86 -1.27 11.59 -4.39
CA HIS A 86 -0.42 10.42 -4.16
C HIS A 86 -1.07 9.11 -4.61
N GLN A 87 -2.15 9.13 -5.43
CA GLN A 87 -2.59 7.98 -6.21
C GLN A 87 -1.55 7.62 -7.29
N ASN A 88 -0.39 7.12 -6.84
CA ASN A 88 0.18 5.95 -7.47
C ASN A 88 -0.50 4.73 -6.84
N SER A 89 -1.81 4.63 -7.02
CA SER A 89 -2.48 3.34 -6.93
C SER A 89 -1.91 2.49 -8.07
N PRO A 90 -1.32 1.31 -7.82
CA PRO A 90 -1.30 0.33 -8.89
C PRO A 90 -2.78 0.05 -9.22
N SER A 91 -3.14 0.21 -10.49
CA SER A 91 -4.48 0.00 -11.07
C SER A 91 -5.53 1.12 -10.90
N SER A 92 -5.35 2.21 -11.66
CA SER A 92 -6.43 2.63 -12.54
C SER A 92 -6.11 2.10 -13.95
N TYR A 93 -6.75 1.00 -14.35
CA TYR A 93 -6.76 0.56 -15.75
C TYR A 93 -7.61 1.52 -16.57
N ARG A 94 -7.09 2.72 -16.82
CA ARG A 94 -7.56 3.56 -17.91
C ARG A 94 -6.58 3.39 -19.05
N GLY A 95 -7.00 2.56 -20.00
CA GLY A 95 -6.54 2.49 -21.39
C GLY A 95 -5.08 2.85 -21.60
N ARG A 96 -4.18 1.91 -21.30
CA ARG A 96 -2.87 1.90 -21.96
C ARG A 96 -2.95 0.82 -23.03
N GLU A 97 -2.81 1.24 -24.28
CA GLU A 97 -2.65 0.34 -25.42
C GLU A 97 -1.59 -0.72 -25.11
N GLU A 98 -1.88 -1.92 -25.60
CA GLU A 98 -1.35 -3.21 -25.20
C GLU A 98 0.17 -3.32 -25.39
N SER A 99 0.95 -3.02 -24.36
CA SER A 99 2.21 -3.72 -24.15
C SER A 99 1.90 -4.92 -23.26
N LEU A 100 1.89 -6.12 -23.84
CA LEU A 100 1.80 -7.37 -23.07
C LEU A 100 2.79 -7.29 -21.90
N PRO A 101 2.39 -7.69 -20.67
CA PRO A 101 3.29 -7.64 -19.54
C PRO A 101 4.55 -8.44 -19.86
N MET A 102 5.70 -7.75 -19.88
CA MET A 102 6.99 -8.35 -20.16
C MET A 102 7.44 -9.08 -18.90
N PHE A 103 7.20 -10.39 -18.86
CA PHE A 103 7.66 -11.24 -17.76
C PHE A 103 9.14 -11.54 -17.88
N ASN A 104 9.82 -11.67 -16.72
CA ASN A 104 11.22 -12.09 -16.73
C ASN A 104 11.29 -13.56 -17.17
N PRO A 105 12.01 -13.92 -18.25
CA PRO A 105 12.06 -15.30 -18.74
C PRO A 105 12.69 -16.27 -17.73
N LYS A 106 13.36 -15.76 -16.69
CA LYS A 106 13.93 -16.59 -15.62
C LYS A 106 12.90 -17.03 -14.58
N TYR A 107 11.72 -16.42 -14.50
CA TYR A 107 10.75 -16.66 -13.44
C TYR A 107 9.60 -17.54 -13.93
N THR A 108 9.91 -18.79 -14.28
CA THR A 108 8.94 -19.82 -14.71
C THR A 108 8.74 -20.85 -13.60
N PHE A 109 7.72 -21.70 -13.70
CA PHE A 109 7.54 -22.80 -12.75
C PHE A 109 8.72 -23.78 -12.80
N ASP A 110 9.27 -24.05 -13.99
CA ASP A 110 10.42 -24.96 -14.17
C ASP A 110 11.68 -24.49 -13.44
N SER A 111 11.90 -23.17 -13.34
CA SER A 111 13.07 -22.61 -12.65
C SER A 111 12.83 -22.36 -11.15
N PHE A 112 11.61 -22.62 -10.66
CA PHE A 112 11.26 -22.36 -9.26
C PHE A 112 11.77 -23.48 -8.34
N ILE A 113 12.54 -23.10 -7.33
CA ILE A 113 13.05 -24.07 -6.34
C ILE A 113 11.98 -24.33 -5.28
N VAL A 114 11.37 -25.52 -5.34
CA VAL A 114 10.39 -25.98 -4.36
C VAL A 114 11.08 -26.57 -3.13
N GLY A 115 10.77 -26.04 -1.95
CA GLY A 115 11.19 -26.52 -0.64
C GLY A 115 10.02 -26.61 0.32
N ASN A 116 10.25 -27.15 1.52
CA ASN A 116 9.18 -27.36 2.51
C ASN A 116 8.46 -26.06 2.91
N CYS A 117 9.16 -24.92 2.92
CA CYS A 117 8.60 -23.63 3.30
C CYS A 117 7.77 -22.94 2.20
N ASN A 118 7.83 -23.38 0.94
CA ASN A 118 7.13 -22.77 -0.19
C ASN A 118 6.28 -23.76 -1.01
N ARG A 119 6.30 -25.05 -0.65
CA ARG A 119 5.56 -26.13 -1.32
C ARG A 119 4.08 -25.83 -1.48
N LEU A 120 3.43 -25.33 -0.42
CA LEU A 120 2.00 -25.00 -0.45
C LEU A 120 1.72 -23.83 -1.40
N ALA A 121 2.53 -22.77 -1.35
CA ALA A 121 2.40 -21.62 -2.23
C ALA A 121 2.63 -22.00 -3.71
N HIS A 122 3.62 -22.85 -3.97
CA HIS A 122 3.87 -23.39 -5.30
C HIS A 122 2.70 -24.24 -5.82
N ALA A 123 2.15 -25.15 -5.00
CA ALA A 123 1.02 -25.98 -5.39
C ALA A 123 -0.24 -25.14 -5.68
N ALA A 124 -0.52 -24.14 -4.84
CA ALA A 124 -1.65 -23.23 -5.06
C ALA A 124 -1.45 -22.37 -6.33
N ALA A 125 -0.24 -21.85 -6.57
CA ALA A 125 0.09 -21.10 -7.77
C ALA A 125 -0.06 -21.94 -9.05
N LEU A 126 0.44 -23.18 -9.02
CA LEU A 126 0.31 -24.11 -10.15
C LEU A 126 -1.16 -24.44 -10.43
N GLY A 127 -1.95 -24.77 -9.41
CA GLY A 127 -3.36 -25.12 -9.58
C GLY A 127 -4.20 -24.02 -10.23
N ILE A 128 -3.91 -22.75 -9.94
CA ILE A 128 -4.57 -21.61 -10.58
C ILE A 128 -4.09 -21.39 -12.00
N ALA A 129 -2.80 -21.58 -12.24
CA ALA A 129 -2.23 -21.43 -13.58
C ALA A 129 -2.76 -22.50 -14.54
N GLU A 130 -2.99 -23.72 -14.04
CA GLU A 130 -3.64 -24.82 -14.77
C GLU A 130 -5.16 -24.61 -14.93
N ASN A 131 -5.85 -24.14 -13.89
CA ASN A 131 -7.30 -23.95 -13.87
C ASN A 131 -7.67 -22.54 -13.36
N PRO A 132 -7.51 -21.51 -14.19
CA PRO A 132 -7.82 -20.13 -13.82
C PRO A 132 -9.30 -19.98 -13.47
N GLY A 133 -9.62 -19.21 -12.43
CA GLY A 133 -11.01 -19.00 -12.01
C GLY A 133 -11.57 -20.02 -11.04
N HIS A 134 -10.83 -21.10 -10.74
CA HIS A 134 -11.28 -22.16 -9.83
C HIS A 134 -10.59 -22.07 -8.45
N SER A 135 -10.30 -23.21 -7.82
CA SER A 135 -9.72 -23.30 -6.47
C SER A 135 -8.51 -22.38 -6.30
N TYR A 136 -8.39 -21.81 -5.10
CA TYR A 136 -7.33 -20.87 -4.72
C TYR A 136 -7.40 -19.49 -5.42
N ASN A 137 -8.50 -19.15 -6.09
CA ASN A 137 -8.77 -17.80 -6.60
C ASN A 137 -9.80 -17.07 -5.70
N PRO A 138 -9.47 -15.92 -5.07
CA PRO A 138 -8.23 -15.17 -5.20
C PRO A 138 -7.05 -15.80 -4.43
N LEU A 139 -5.86 -15.77 -5.05
CA LEU A 139 -4.63 -16.24 -4.42
C LEU A 139 -3.95 -15.11 -3.67
N PHE A 140 -3.66 -15.36 -2.40
CA PHE A 140 -2.87 -14.45 -1.58
C PHE A 140 -1.63 -15.17 -1.03
N ILE A 141 -0.45 -14.73 -1.44
CA ILE A 141 0.83 -15.29 -0.97
C ILE A 141 1.52 -14.28 -0.05
N TYR A 142 1.68 -14.66 1.22
CA TYR A 142 2.45 -13.88 2.21
C TYR A 142 3.60 -14.72 2.79
N GLY A 143 4.64 -14.05 3.26
CA GLY A 143 5.80 -14.70 3.88
C GLY A 143 7.06 -13.85 3.81
N GLY A 144 8.14 -14.34 4.44
CA GLY A 144 9.44 -13.68 4.50
C GLY A 144 10.07 -13.38 3.12
N VAL A 145 11.17 -12.63 3.12
CA VAL A 145 11.96 -12.34 1.91
C VAL A 145 12.57 -13.63 1.37
N GLY A 146 12.77 -13.72 0.04
CA GLY A 146 13.42 -14.87 -0.58
C GLY A 146 12.56 -16.14 -0.74
N LEU A 147 11.31 -16.16 -0.28
CA LEU A 147 10.41 -17.32 -0.44
C LEU A 147 9.79 -17.47 -1.84
N GLY A 148 10.14 -16.58 -2.77
CA GLY A 148 9.76 -16.73 -4.18
C GLY A 148 8.38 -16.18 -4.54
N LYS A 149 7.78 -15.27 -3.75
CA LYS A 149 6.47 -14.65 -4.03
C LYS A 149 6.39 -14.02 -5.42
N THR A 150 7.35 -13.16 -5.76
CA THR A 150 7.43 -12.50 -7.08
C THR A 150 7.68 -13.49 -8.21
N HIS A 151 8.46 -14.55 -7.94
CA HIS A 151 8.72 -15.61 -8.92
C HIS A 151 7.43 -16.37 -9.23
N LEU A 152 6.69 -16.82 -8.21
CA LEU A 152 5.42 -17.52 -8.40
C LEU A 152 4.40 -16.67 -9.16
N LEU A 153 4.31 -15.38 -8.85
CA LEU A 153 3.39 -14.47 -9.54
C LEU A 153 3.72 -14.34 -11.04
N GLN A 154 5.00 -14.20 -11.38
CA GLN A 154 5.43 -14.16 -12.78
C GLN A 154 5.30 -15.52 -13.48
N ALA A 155 5.52 -16.63 -12.76
CA ALA A 155 5.35 -17.98 -13.32
C ALA A 155 3.89 -18.26 -13.70
N ILE A 156 2.93 -17.82 -12.88
CA ILE A 156 1.50 -17.84 -13.23
C ILE A 156 1.26 -17.02 -14.50
N GLY A 157 1.84 -15.81 -14.59
CA GLY A 157 1.72 -14.94 -15.76
C GLY A 157 2.23 -15.58 -17.05
N HIS A 158 3.40 -16.22 -17.01
CA HIS A 158 3.97 -16.96 -18.14
C HIS A 158 3.05 -18.09 -18.62
N MET A 159 2.53 -18.89 -17.68
CA MET A 159 1.64 -20.00 -18.02
C MET A 159 0.30 -19.50 -18.57
N ALA A 160 -0.25 -18.43 -18.00
CA ALA A 160 -1.45 -17.79 -18.51
C ALA A 160 -1.27 -17.26 -19.95
N GLN A 161 -0.15 -16.59 -20.24
CA GLN A 161 0.18 -16.16 -21.60
C GLN A 161 0.33 -17.33 -22.57
N ALA A 162 0.99 -18.42 -22.16
CA ALA A 162 1.13 -19.63 -22.96
C ALA A 162 -0.22 -20.30 -23.27
N SER A 163 -1.18 -20.19 -22.36
CA SER A 163 -2.56 -20.65 -22.52
C SER A 163 -3.48 -19.63 -23.21
N HIS A 164 -2.93 -18.57 -23.82
CA HIS A 164 -3.66 -17.48 -24.48
C HIS A 164 -4.64 -16.72 -23.57
N ILE A 165 -4.41 -16.72 -22.26
CA ILE A 165 -5.17 -15.91 -21.30
C ILE A 165 -4.53 -14.54 -21.21
N GLN A 166 -5.35 -13.50 -21.37
CA GLN A 166 -4.88 -12.13 -21.26
C GLN A 166 -4.51 -11.81 -19.80
N VAL A 167 -3.23 -11.55 -19.55
CA VAL A 167 -2.75 -11.08 -18.26
C VAL A 167 -2.76 -9.56 -18.24
N ILE A 168 -3.57 -8.99 -17.34
CA ILE A 168 -3.74 -7.54 -17.21
C ILE A 168 -2.62 -6.94 -16.35
N CYS A 169 -2.21 -7.64 -15.29
CA CYS A 169 -1.11 -7.23 -14.41
C CYS A 169 -0.52 -8.41 -13.63
N VAL A 170 0.68 -8.19 -13.11
CA VAL A 170 1.41 -9.04 -12.14
C VAL A 170 2.03 -8.12 -11.11
#